data_AF-A0A5J6YEI8-F1
#
_entry.id   AF-A0A5J6YEI8-F1
#
_cell.length_a   1.000
_cell.length_b   1.000
_cell.length_c   1.000
_cell.angle_alpha   90.00
_cell.angle_beta   90.00
_cell.angle_gamma   90.00
#
_symmetry.space_group_name_H-M   'P 1'
#
loop_
_entity.id
_entity.type
_entity.pdbx_description
1 polymer ?
#
loop_
_entity_poly.entity_id
_entity_poly.type
_entity_poly.pdbx_seq_one_letter_code
_entity_poly.pdbx_strand_id
1 'polypeptide(L)'
;PQHFSGLNGMPRRYPKFFNMNLIWNLISSMGSMLSLFLMIIIMYKLFKMKLLKKKILFKFINNNKEWTYNTPFFNHSINENYKMLNLKF
;
A
#
# COMPACT_ATOMS: atom_id res chain seq x y z
N PRO A 1 6.44 -16.94 10.10
CA PRO A 1 5.71 -18.18 10.45
C PRO A 1 5.40 -19.07 9.23
N GLN A 2 4.86 -18.52 8.14
CA GLN A 2 4.40 -19.34 7.00
C GLN A 2 5.54 -20.10 6.30
N HIS A 3 6.69 -19.46 6.09
CA HIS A 3 7.86 -20.10 5.50
C HIS A 3 8.40 -21.24 6.37
N PHE A 4 8.59 -20.98 7.67
CA PHE A 4 9.03 -22.00 8.64
C PHE A 4 8.03 -23.15 8.79
N SER A 5 6.73 -22.87 8.77
CA SER A 5 5.68 -23.88 8.82
C SER A 5 5.64 -24.74 7.55
N GLY A 6 5.93 -24.16 6.38
CA GLY A 6 6.03 -24.90 5.12
C GLY A 6 7.24 -25.85 5.08
N LEU A 7 8.40 -25.42 5.59
CA LEU A 7 9.59 -26.27 5.69
C LEU A 7 9.40 -27.46 6.65
N ASN A 8 8.58 -27.29 7.70
CA ASN A 8 8.20 -28.37 8.61
C ASN A 8 7.15 -29.34 8.04
N GLY A 9 6.86 -29.24 6.73
CA GLY A 9 5.98 -30.18 6.03
C GLY A 9 4.49 -29.96 6.31
N MET A 10 4.06 -28.77 6.72
CA MET A 10 2.62 -28.51 6.93
C MET A 10 1.88 -28.48 5.57
N PRO A 11 0.94 -29.41 5.33
CA PRO A 11 0.18 -29.42 4.08
C PRO A 11 -0.80 -28.25 4.02
N ARG A 12 -0.95 -27.67 2.82
CA ARG A 12 -1.88 -26.57 2.57
C ARG A 12 -3.33 -27.11 2.68
N ARG A 13 -4.22 -26.35 3.31
CA ARG A 13 -5.68 -26.59 3.42
C ARG A 13 -6.16 -27.57 4.50
N TYR A 14 -5.33 -27.93 5.48
CA TYR A 14 -5.80 -28.76 6.58
C TYR A 14 -6.57 -27.93 7.62
N PRO A 15 -7.74 -28.40 8.10
CA PRO A 15 -8.52 -27.68 9.11
C PRO A 15 -8.03 -27.92 10.55
N LYS A 16 -7.35 -29.06 10.80
CA LYS A 16 -6.83 -29.43 12.12
C LYS A 16 -5.39 -29.88 11.99
N PHE A 17 -4.55 -29.39 12.89
CA PHE A 17 -3.11 -29.65 12.91
C PHE A 17 -2.72 -30.26 14.25
N PHE A 18 -1.70 -31.11 14.25
CA PHE A 18 -1.09 -31.60 15.49
C PHE A 18 -0.35 -30.48 16.24
N ASN A 19 -0.15 -30.66 17.54
CA ASN A 19 0.33 -29.61 18.46
C ASN A 19 1.66 -28.95 18.04
N MET A 20 2.51 -29.63 17.26
CA MET A 20 3.83 -29.14 16.81
C MET A 20 3.78 -27.84 15.99
N ASN A 21 2.70 -27.60 15.24
CA ASN A 21 2.58 -26.41 14.38
C ASN A 21 1.74 -25.28 15.01
N LEU A 22 1.28 -25.45 16.26
CA LEU A 22 0.43 -24.48 16.94
C LEU A 22 1.13 -23.12 17.11
N ILE A 23 2.41 -23.12 17.49
CA ILE A 23 3.16 -21.88 17.75
C ILE A 23 3.20 -20.98 16.50
N TRP A 24 3.52 -21.56 15.35
CA TRP A 24 3.59 -20.81 14.09
C TRP A 24 2.22 -20.32 13.62
N ASN A 25 1.18 -21.10 13.85
CA ASN A 25 -0.20 -20.71 13.54
C ASN A 25 -0.69 -19.58 14.46
N LEU A 26 -0.37 -19.61 15.76
CA LEU A 26 -0.72 -18.56 16.72
C LEU A 26 -0.06 -17.22 16.36
N ILE A 27 1.24 -17.25 16.02
CA ILE A 27 1.96 -16.05 15.56
C ILE A 27 1.34 -15.53 14.27
N SER A 28 0.99 -16.42 13.33
CA SER A 28 0.33 -16.03 12.08
C SER A 28 -1.06 -15.43 12.34
N SER A 29 -1.85 -15.98 13.26
CA SER A 29 -3.17 -15.44 13.60
C SER A 29 -3.08 -14.07 14.27
N MET A 30 -2.12 -13.87 15.17
CA MET A 30 -1.84 -12.56 15.76
C MET A 30 -1.49 -11.52 14.69
N GLY A 31 -0.64 -11.90 13.72
CA GLY A 31 -0.31 -11.04 12.59
C GLY A 31 -1.52 -10.71 11.72
N SER A 32 -2.41 -11.69 11.48
CA SER A 32 -3.64 -11.46 10.70
C SER A 32 -4.58 -10.47 11.38
N MET A 33 -4.77 -10.56 12.70
CA MET A 33 -5.56 -9.59 13.46
C MET A 33 -4.94 -8.18 13.38
N LEU A 34 -3.61 -8.07 13.54
CA LEU A 34 -2.92 -6.79 13.39
C LEU A 34 -3.13 -6.18 12.00
N SER A 35 -3.07 -6.99 10.94
CA SER A 35 -3.29 -6.52 9.57
C SER A 35 -4.72 -5.98 9.35
N LEU A 36 -5.73 -6.61 9.96
CA LEU A 36 -7.12 -6.14 9.91
C LEU A 36 -7.26 -4.78 10.60
N PHE A 37 -6.64 -4.60 11.78
CA PHE A 37 -6.62 -3.30 12.45
C PHE A 37 -5.95 -2.22 11.62
N LEU A 38 -4.82 -2.51 10.97
CA LEU A 38 -4.13 -1.57 10.09
C LEU A 38 -5.00 -1.15 8.90
N MET A 39 -5.74 -2.08 8.31
CA MET A 39 -6.66 -1.78 7.21
C MET A 39 -7.75 -0.79 7.64
N ILE A 40 -8.35 -0.99 8.82
CA ILE A 40 -9.36 -0.07 9.38
C ILE A 40 -8.76 1.33 9.59
N ILE A 41 -7.53 1.42 10.12
CA ILE A 41 -6.84 2.70 10.35
C ILE A 41 -6.59 3.43 9.03
N ILE A 42 -6.14 2.73 7.99
CA ILE A 42 -5.92 3.32 6.66
C ILE A 42 -7.23 3.87 6.09
N MET A 43 -8.32 3.10 6.16
CA MET A 43 -9.63 3.52 5.67
C MET A 43 -10.14 4.77 6.41
N TYR A 44 -10.01 4.80 7.75
CA TYR A 44 -10.36 5.97 8.55
C TYR A 44 -9.53 7.21 8.16
N LYS A 45 -8.21 7.06 7.99
CA LYS A 45 -7.34 8.16 7.58
C LYS A 45 -7.74 8.71 6.20
N LEU A 46 -7.99 7.85 5.22
CA LEU A 46 -8.42 8.27 3.88
C LEU A 46 -9.72 9.07 3.93
N PHE A 47 -10.71 8.58 4.67
CA PHE A 47 -12.00 9.26 4.83
C PHE A 47 -11.83 10.62 5.52
N LYS A 48 -11.07 10.68 6.60
CA LYS A 48 -10.77 11.91 7.35
C LYS A 48 -10.06 12.96 6.49
N MET A 49 -9.10 12.55 5.65
CA MET A 49 -8.38 13.48 4.77
C MET A 49 -9.31 14.10 3.71
N LYS A 50 -10.26 13.33 3.17
CA LYS A 50 -11.25 13.83 2.21
C LYS A 50 -12.17 14.88 2.85
N LEU A 51 -12.67 14.62 4.05
CA LEU A 51 -13.56 15.56 4.76
C LEU A 51 -12.86 16.86 5.13
N LEU A 52 -11.64 16.78 5.66
CA LEU A 52 -10.90 17.95 6.14
C LEU A 52 -10.21 18.76 5.02
N LYS A 53 -10.23 18.30 3.76
CA LYS A 53 -9.53 18.91 2.61
C LYS A 53 -8.13 19.41 2.98
N LYS A 54 -7.34 18.57 3.66
CA LYS A 54 -6.03 19.01 4.17
C LYS A 54 -5.13 19.47 3.03
N LYS A 55 -4.56 20.67 3.18
CA LYS A 55 -3.52 21.17 2.28
C LYS A 55 -2.26 20.30 2.44
N ILE A 56 -1.56 20.09 1.33
CA ILE A 56 -0.29 19.37 1.28
C ILE A 56 0.78 20.28 1.88
N LEU A 57 1.47 19.80 2.93
CA LEU A 57 2.50 20.57 3.63
C LEU A 57 3.86 20.50 2.92
N PHE A 58 4.20 19.34 2.36
CA PHE A 58 5.49 19.10 1.70
C PHE A 58 5.31 18.26 0.43
N LYS A 59 6.11 18.56 -0.59
CA LYS A 59 6.19 17.80 -1.83
C LYS A 59 7.48 16.98 -1.82
N PHE A 60 7.40 15.72 -2.22
CA PHE A 60 8.59 14.88 -2.39
C PHE A 60 9.42 15.39 -3.56
N ILE A 61 10.74 15.43 -3.38
CA ILE A 61 11.69 15.72 -4.45
C ILE A 61 11.84 14.44 -5.26
N ASN A 62 11.30 14.44 -6.47
CA ASN A 62 11.43 13.34 -7.42
C ASN A 62 11.69 13.91 -8.82
N ASN A 63 12.42 13.15 -9.65
CA ASN A 63 12.76 13.57 -11.01
C ASN A 63 11.59 13.43 -11.99
N ASN A 64 10.52 12.74 -11.60
CA ASN A 64 9.35 12.59 -12.45
C ASN A 64 8.55 13.91 -12.53
N LYS A 65 8.22 14.32 -13.76
CA LYS A 65 7.47 15.56 -14.05
C LYS A 65 6.10 15.63 -13.37
N GLU A 66 5.49 14.49 -13.05
CA GLU A 66 4.21 14.45 -12.30
C GLU A 66 4.29 15.21 -10.96
N TRP A 67 5.46 15.20 -10.33
CA TRP A 67 5.72 15.89 -9.07
C TRP A 67 6.12 17.35 -9.25
N THR A 68 6.11 17.93 -10.45
CA THR A 68 6.29 19.39 -10.65
C THR A 68 4.95 20.11 -10.77
N TYR A 69 3.89 19.44 -11.22
CA TYR A 69 2.58 20.08 -11.44
C TYR A 69 1.80 20.37 -10.15
N ASN A 70 0.77 21.22 -10.27
CA ASN A 70 -0.17 21.51 -9.20
C ASN A 70 -1.03 20.29 -8.86
N THR A 71 -1.39 20.17 -7.58
CA THR A 71 -2.31 19.16 -7.07
C THR A 71 -3.51 19.88 -6.44
N PRO A 72 -4.76 19.68 -6.91
CA PRO A 72 -5.17 18.81 -8.03
C PRO A 72 -4.74 19.37 -9.39
N PHE A 73 -4.61 18.47 -10.37
CA PHE A 73 -4.35 18.84 -11.76
C PHE A 73 -5.54 19.63 -12.33
N PHE A 74 -5.25 20.61 -13.19
CA PHE A 74 -6.26 21.28 -14.00
C PHE A 74 -6.69 20.37 -15.16
N ASN A 75 -7.95 20.47 -15.58
CA ASN A 75 -8.41 19.79 -16.79
C ASN A 75 -7.56 20.27 -17.99
N HIS A 76 -6.99 19.31 -18.73
CA HIS A 76 -6.10 19.50 -19.90
C HIS A 76 -4.66 20.00 -19.65
N SER A 77 -4.09 19.88 -18.46
CA SER A 77 -2.70 20.31 -18.17
C SER A 77 -1.59 19.59 -18.98
N ILE A 78 -1.89 18.46 -19.62
CA ILE A 78 -0.91 17.59 -20.30
C ILE A 78 -0.74 17.94 -21.79
N ASN A 79 -1.68 18.69 -22.38
CA ASN A 79 -1.82 18.75 -23.84
C ASN A 79 -0.65 19.44 -24.55
N GLU A 80 0.11 20.30 -23.87
CA GLU A 80 1.25 21.02 -24.48
C GLU A 80 2.59 20.28 -24.32
N ASN A 81 2.73 19.36 -23.36
CA ASN A 81 4.05 18.81 -23.01
C ASN A 81 4.57 17.72 -23.95
N TYR A 82 3.72 17.10 -24.76
CA TYR A 82 4.17 16.16 -25.79
C TYR A 82 4.89 16.86 -26.96
N LYS A 83 4.62 18.15 -27.20
CA LYS A 83 5.23 18.90 -28.32
C LYS A 83 6.71 19.25 -28.07
N MET A 84 7.15 19.36 -26.82
CA MET A 84 8.54 19.67 -26.47
C MET A 84 9.50 18.47 -26.54
N LEU A 85 9.01 17.23 -26.51
CA LEU A 85 9.86 16.04 -26.68
C LEU A 85 10.32 15.86 -28.13
N ASN A 86 9.52 16.30 -29.11
CA ASN A 86 9.88 16.24 -30.53
C ASN A 86 10.72 17.43 -31.01
N LEU A 87 10.95 18.44 -30.18
CA LEU A 87 11.77 19.63 -30.52
C LEU A 87 13.18 19.58 -29.94
N LYS A 88 13.55 18.49 -29.24
CA LYS A 88 14.88 18.27 -28.67
C LYS A 88 15.65 17.11 -29.32
N PHE A 89 15.20 16.65 -30.49
CA PHE A 89 15.98 15.80 -31.40
C PHE A 89 16.28 16.58 -32.68
#